data_AF-J3LB90-F1
#
_entry.id   AF-J3LB90-F1
#
_cell.length_a   1.000
_cell.length_b   1.000
_cell.length_c   1.000
_cell.angle_alpha   90.00
_cell.angle_beta   90.00
_cell.angle_gamma   90.00
#
_symmetry.space_group_name_H-M   'P 1'
#
loop_
_entity.id
_entity.type
_entity.pdbx_description
1 polymer ?
#
loop_
_entity_poly.entity_id
_entity_poly.type
_entity_poly.pdbx_seq_one_letter_code
_entity_poly.pdbx_strand_id
1 'polypeptide(L)'
;MAWLAVMRCLVEIHDGAVSGEYRDLPDPLHLARDLTISASDIPDGIADKSDPVFRRQIDEVRRHRRAADGFLVNSFADMELATVEDLKLAAEQGAFPPVYPVGPLLRSSSDEPGEAACLEWLDRQPSGSVVYVSFGSAGMLSVEQTRELAAGLEMSGHRFLWVVRMPNLHGMSYDFATDHRSRDGDEGPLSWLPGGFLERTRGRGLAVMSWTPQVRVLSHPATAAFVSHCGWNSTMESVSSGVPMIAWPLYAEQKMNATILTKAVGMALRPAAATAARGGDGVDIVRMKLIADGAPIAM
;
A
#
# COMPACT_ATOMS: atom_id res chain seq x y z
N MET A 1 12.12 -6.34 -0.92
CA MET A 1 12.88 -7.60 -0.81
C MET A 1 11.98 -8.74 -0.34
N ALA A 2 11.07 -8.50 0.60
CA ALA A 2 10.21 -9.53 1.17
C ALA A 2 9.41 -10.36 0.16
N TRP A 3 8.96 -9.78 -0.97
CA TRP A 3 8.31 -10.56 -2.03
C TRP A 3 9.23 -11.64 -2.62
N LEU A 4 10.51 -11.31 -2.86
CA LEU A 4 11.49 -12.31 -3.31
C LEU A 4 11.77 -13.34 -2.22
N ALA A 5 11.73 -12.97 -0.94
CA ALA A 5 11.83 -13.91 0.16
C ALA A 5 10.65 -14.89 0.17
N VAL A 6 9.41 -14.41 -0.03
CA VAL A 6 8.23 -15.27 -0.22
C VAL A 6 8.47 -16.22 -1.40
N MET A 7 8.88 -15.69 -2.55
CA MET A 7 9.18 -16.49 -3.74
C MET A 7 10.23 -17.58 -3.47
N ARG A 8 11.33 -17.25 -2.77
CA ARG A 8 12.35 -18.22 -2.35
C ARG A 8 11.72 -19.32 -1.48
N CYS A 9 11.01 -18.95 -0.42
CA CYS A 9 10.37 -19.88 0.50
C CYS A 9 9.37 -20.81 -0.23
N LEU A 10 8.59 -20.26 -1.17
CA LEU A 10 7.67 -21.05 -1.98
C LEU A 10 8.37 -22.16 -2.76
N VAL A 11 9.52 -21.88 -3.38
CA VAL A 11 10.27 -22.89 -4.11
C VAL A 11 10.94 -23.90 -3.17
N GLU A 12 11.46 -23.46 -2.03
CA GLU A 12 12.08 -24.34 -1.02
C GLU A 12 11.07 -25.31 -0.42
N ILE A 13 9.90 -24.82 -0.01
CA ILE A 13 8.80 -25.64 0.52
C ILE A 13 8.37 -26.69 -0.51
N HIS A 14 8.42 -26.36 -1.80
CA HIS A 14 8.01 -27.23 -2.89
C HIS A 14 9.18 -27.89 -3.62
N ASP A 15 10.37 -27.94 -3.00
CA ASP A 15 11.48 -28.61 -3.63
C ASP A 15 11.22 -30.12 -3.72
N GLY A 16 11.62 -30.71 -4.84
CA GLY A 16 11.31 -32.10 -5.20
C GLY A 16 9.82 -32.44 -5.42
N ALA A 17 8.89 -31.50 -5.24
CA ALA A 17 7.46 -31.77 -5.45
C ALA A 17 7.11 -31.81 -6.95
N VAL A 18 6.36 -32.85 -7.36
CA VAL A 18 5.82 -32.99 -8.71
C VAL A 18 4.76 -31.90 -8.96
N SER A 19 4.63 -31.43 -10.21
CA SER A 19 3.60 -30.46 -10.56
C SER A 19 2.21 -30.99 -10.20
N GLY A 20 1.44 -30.23 -9.41
CA GLY A 20 0.12 -30.62 -8.89
C GLY A 20 0.14 -31.22 -7.48
N GLU A 21 1.30 -31.54 -6.91
CA GLU A 21 1.44 -32.04 -5.54
C GLU A 21 1.98 -30.95 -4.60
N TYR A 22 1.20 -29.89 -4.41
CA TYR A 22 1.61 -28.74 -3.60
C TYR A 22 1.36 -28.97 -2.10
N ARG A 23 2.30 -28.49 -1.28
CA ARG A 23 2.23 -28.55 0.18
C ARG A 23 1.53 -27.30 0.70
N ASP A 24 0.91 -27.42 1.87
CA ASP A 24 0.35 -26.25 2.55
C ASP A 24 1.48 -25.33 3.00
N LEU A 25 1.26 -24.02 2.92
CA LEU A 25 2.21 -23.05 3.44
C LEU A 25 2.16 -23.05 4.98
N PRO A 26 3.33 -23.02 5.66
CA PRO A 26 3.36 -22.77 7.09
C PRO A 26 2.72 -21.43 7.43
N ASP A 27 1.98 -21.38 8.54
CA ASP A 27 1.43 -20.14 9.09
C ASP A 27 1.87 -19.98 10.56
N PRO A 28 2.71 -18.98 10.88
CA PRO A 28 3.24 -17.97 9.98
C PRO A 28 4.37 -18.48 9.06
N LEU A 29 4.53 -17.86 7.90
CA LEU A 29 5.63 -18.09 6.97
C LEU A 29 6.86 -17.27 7.42
N HIS A 30 7.99 -17.94 7.63
CA HIS A 30 9.26 -17.31 7.98
C HIS A 30 9.97 -16.83 6.72
N LEU A 31 10.07 -15.51 6.53
CA LEU A 31 10.72 -14.90 5.35
C LEU A 31 12.21 -14.64 5.59
N ALA A 32 12.53 -14.23 6.81
CA ALA A 32 13.89 -14.02 7.30
C ALA A 32 13.95 -14.35 8.80
N ARG A 33 15.15 -14.37 9.39
CA ARG A 33 15.37 -14.69 10.83
C ARG A 33 14.33 -14.06 11.77
N ASP A 34 14.07 -12.77 11.60
CA ASP A 34 13.18 -12.00 12.47
C ASP A 34 11.91 -11.49 11.76
N LEU A 35 11.62 -11.99 10.55
CA LEU A 35 10.47 -11.57 9.76
C LEU A 35 9.55 -12.74 9.46
N THR A 36 8.35 -12.69 10.05
CA THR A 36 7.26 -13.65 9.79
C THR A 36 6.05 -12.94 9.19
N ILE A 37 5.36 -13.64 8.30
CA ILE A 37 4.12 -13.17 7.70
C ILE A 37 3.02 -14.22 7.85
N SER A 38 1.81 -13.81 8.23
CA SER A 38 0.69 -14.74 8.26
C SER A 38 0.20 -15.04 6.85
N ALA A 39 -0.33 -16.24 6.62
CA ALA A 39 -0.96 -16.60 5.36
C ALA A 39 -2.03 -15.60 4.92
N SER A 40 -2.74 -14.96 5.86
CA SER A 40 -3.78 -13.95 5.56
C SER A 40 -3.23 -12.62 4.98
N ASP A 41 -1.93 -12.38 5.12
CA ASP A 41 -1.24 -11.19 4.59
C ASP A 41 -0.47 -11.49 3.29
N ILE A 42 -0.42 -12.75 2.85
CA ILE A 42 0.09 -13.16 1.54
C ILE A 42 -1.03 -12.95 0.50
N PRO A 43 -0.73 -12.60 -0.76
CA PRO A 43 -1.75 -12.55 -1.82
C PRO A 43 -2.51 -13.87 -1.96
N ASP A 44 -3.83 -13.79 -2.12
CA ASP A 44 -4.73 -14.97 -2.11
C ASP A 44 -4.31 -16.03 -3.15
N GLY A 45 -3.91 -15.61 -4.35
CA GLY A 45 -3.43 -16.50 -5.42
C GLY A 45 -2.09 -17.21 -5.11
N ILE A 46 -1.47 -16.91 -3.97
CA ILE A 46 -0.30 -17.61 -3.42
C ILE A 46 -0.63 -18.30 -2.10
N ALA A 47 -1.58 -17.78 -1.32
CA ALA A 47 -1.99 -18.41 -0.07
C ALA A 47 -2.77 -19.72 -0.30
N ASP A 48 -3.52 -19.84 -1.39
CA ASP A 48 -4.32 -21.02 -1.72
C ASP A 48 -3.70 -21.86 -2.85
N LYS A 49 -3.22 -23.06 -2.51
CA LYS A 49 -2.64 -24.01 -3.47
C LYS A 49 -3.62 -24.56 -4.50
N SER A 50 -4.92 -24.43 -4.26
CA SER A 50 -5.98 -24.83 -5.21
C SER A 50 -6.24 -23.77 -6.28
N ASP A 51 -5.76 -22.54 -6.07
CA ASP A 51 -5.88 -21.46 -7.04
C ASP A 51 -4.99 -21.75 -8.28
N PRO A 52 -5.53 -21.66 -9.51
CA PRO A 52 -4.72 -21.81 -10.73
C PRO A 52 -3.53 -20.85 -10.84
N VAL A 53 -3.59 -19.68 -10.18
CA VAL A 53 -2.51 -18.70 -10.06
C VAL A 53 -1.34 -19.29 -9.26
N PHE A 54 -1.60 -20.09 -8.23
CA PHE A 54 -0.56 -20.66 -7.36
C PHE A 54 0.46 -21.46 -8.16
N ARG A 55 -0.02 -22.40 -8.99
CA ARG A 55 0.84 -23.19 -9.88
C ARG A 55 1.67 -22.30 -10.80
N ARG A 56 1.03 -21.30 -11.41
CA ARG A 56 1.70 -20.38 -12.34
C ARG A 56 2.82 -19.64 -11.63
N GLN A 57 2.58 -19.16 -10.41
CA GLN A 57 3.57 -18.48 -9.58
C GLN A 57 4.75 -19.40 -9.24
N ILE A 58 4.49 -20.62 -8.75
CA ILE A 58 5.56 -21.60 -8.45
C ILE A 58 6.43 -21.89 -9.68
N ASP A 59 5.80 -22.16 -10.82
CA ASP A 59 6.53 -22.46 -12.06
C ASP A 59 7.32 -21.25 -12.57
N GLU A 60 6.78 -20.05 -12.41
CA GLU A 60 7.46 -18.81 -12.72
C GLU A 60 8.66 -18.56 -11.81
N VAL A 61 8.54 -18.72 -10.50
CA VAL A 61 9.68 -18.57 -9.58
C VAL A 61 10.74 -19.64 -9.84
N ARG A 62 10.35 -20.90 -10.09
CA ARG A 62 11.30 -21.97 -10.47
C ARG A 62 12.07 -21.63 -11.74
N ARG A 63 11.42 -21.04 -12.75
CA ARG A 63 12.07 -20.56 -13.97
C ARG A 63 13.06 -19.44 -13.66
N HIS A 64 12.63 -18.41 -12.93
CA HIS A 64 13.49 -17.28 -12.56
C HIS A 64 14.70 -17.71 -11.74
N ARG A 65 14.52 -18.60 -10.75
CA ARG A 65 15.60 -19.16 -9.93
C ARG A 65 16.68 -19.87 -10.77
N ARG A 66 16.30 -20.49 -11.90
CA ARG A 66 17.23 -21.23 -12.77
C ARG A 66 17.86 -20.38 -13.87
N ALA A 67 17.15 -19.37 -14.35
CA ALA A 67 17.52 -18.62 -15.55
C ALA A 67 18.09 -17.22 -15.27
N ALA A 68 17.81 -16.64 -14.10
CA ALA A 68 18.29 -15.30 -13.78
C ALA A 68 19.74 -15.33 -13.27
N ASP A 69 20.58 -14.46 -13.84
CA ASP A 69 21.93 -14.19 -13.31
C ASP A 69 21.89 -13.39 -12.00
N GLY A 70 20.77 -12.71 -11.73
CA GLY A 70 20.50 -12.00 -10.50
C GLY A 70 19.22 -11.16 -10.58
N PHE A 71 18.79 -10.61 -9.45
CA PHE A 71 17.58 -9.79 -9.34
C PHE A 71 17.93 -8.35 -8.92
N LEU A 72 17.45 -7.37 -9.69
CA LEU A 72 17.44 -5.97 -9.26
C LEU A 72 16.14 -5.70 -8.49
N VAL A 73 16.26 -5.13 -7.30
CA VAL A 73 15.10 -4.87 -6.44
C VAL A 73 15.07 -3.40 -6.09
N ASN A 74 13.93 -2.75 -6.31
CA ASN A 74 13.69 -1.40 -5.84
C ASN A 74 13.52 -1.39 -4.32
N SER A 75 14.62 -1.52 -3.58
CA SER A 75 14.71 -1.44 -2.12
C SER A 75 16.15 -1.12 -1.73
N PHE A 76 16.42 -0.87 -0.44
CA PHE A 76 17.76 -0.59 0.09
C PHE A 76 18.02 -1.38 1.37
N ALA A 77 19.31 -1.60 1.69
CA ALA A 77 19.72 -2.52 2.74
C ALA A 77 19.15 -2.18 4.11
N ASP A 78 19.22 -0.91 4.51
CA ASP A 78 18.80 -0.46 5.84
C ASP A 78 17.31 -0.65 6.10
N MET A 79 16.47 -0.72 5.07
CA MET A 79 15.02 -0.95 5.22
C MET A 79 14.66 -2.42 5.48
N GLU A 80 15.43 -3.36 4.91
CA GLU A 80 15.09 -4.79 4.90
C GLU A 80 16.33 -5.66 5.24
N LEU A 81 17.17 -5.20 6.18
CA LEU A 81 18.51 -5.75 6.45
C LEU A 81 18.52 -7.27 6.62
N ALA A 82 17.69 -7.81 7.51
CA ALA A 82 17.61 -9.26 7.77
C ALA A 82 17.26 -10.06 6.50
N THR A 83 16.39 -9.51 5.65
CA THR A 83 16.01 -10.16 4.38
C THR A 83 17.16 -10.12 3.36
N VAL A 84 17.91 -9.01 3.32
CA VAL A 84 19.08 -8.85 2.46
C VAL A 84 20.18 -9.84 2.86
N GLU A 85 20.46 -9.98 4.15
CA GLU A 85 21.46 -10.91 4.68
C GLU A 85 21.11 -12.36 4.37
N ASP A 86 19.85 -12.76 4.58
CA ASP A 86 19.39 -14.13 4.30
C ASP A 86 19.40 -14.45 2.80
N LEU A 87 19.05 -13.48 1.93
CA LEU A 87 19.13 -13.66 0.47
C LEU A 87 20.58 -13.73 -0.01
N LYS A 88 21.48 -12.94 0.58
CA LYS A 88 22.92 -12.99 0.30
C LYS A 88 23.51 -14.35 0.67
N LEU A 89 23.18 -14.87 1.85
CA LEU A 89 23.61 -16.21 2.28
C LEU A 89 23.09 -17.30 1.34
N ALA A 90 21.82 -17.21 0.93
CA ALA A 90 21.24 -18.15 -0.05
C ALA A 90 21.98 -18.10 -1.40
N ALA A 91 22.44 -16.93 -1.83
CA ALA A 91 23.24 -16.79 -3.04
C ALA A 91 24.64 -17.39 -2.92
N GLU A 92 25.33 -17.15 -1.79
CA GLU A 92 26.64 -17.74 -1.50
C GLU A 92 26.61 -19.29 -1.45
N GLN A 93 25.48 -19.86 -1.02
CA GLN A 93 25.24 -21.30 -0.99
C GLN A 93 24.76 -21.88 -2.34
N GLY A 94 24.56 -21.05 -3.36
CA GLY A 94 24.00 -21.46 -4.65
C GLY A 94 22.52 -21.88 -4.59
N ALA A 95 21.83 -21.56 -3.50
CA ALA A 95 20.42 -21.88 -3.32
C ALA A 95 19.51 -20.90 -4.08
N PHE A 96 19.94 -19.65 -4.31
CA PHE A 96 19.16 -18.63 -5.01
C PHE A 96 20.08 -17.68 -5.81
N PRO A 97 19.63 -17.04 -6.91
CA PRO A 97 20.44 -16.05 -7.60
C PRO A 97 20.79 -14.83 -6.72
N PRO A 98 21.92 -14.14 -6.97
CA PRO A 98 22.26 -12.89 -6.30
C PRO A 98 21.14 -11.85 -6.39
N VAL A 99 20.92 -11.11 -5.30
CA VAL A 99 19.91 -10.05 -5.22
C VAL A 99 20.57 -8.71 -4.91
N TYR A 100 20.26 -7.70 -5.72
CA TYR A 100 20.84 -6.37 -5.66
C TYR A 100 19.77 -5.34 -5.29
N PRO A 101 19.76 -4.84 -4.05
CA PRO A 101 18.93 -3.69 -3.68
C PRO A 101 19.50 -2.43 -4.36
N VAL A 102 18.71 -1.80 -5.23
CA VAL A 102 19.11 -0.63 -6.05
C VAL A 102 18.17 0.58 -5.87
N GLY A 103 17.33 0.55 -4.84
CA GLY A 103 16.37 1.61 -4.54
C GLY A 103 16.91 2.69 -3.57
N PRO A 104 16.07 3.69 -3.24
CA PRO A 104 14.72 3.91 -3.78
C PRO A 104 14.77 4.47 -5.21
N LEU A 105 14.14 3.78 -6.16
CA LEU A 105 13.89 4.25 -7.52
C LEU A 105 12.56 5.00 -7.54
N LEU A 106 12.64 6.32 -7.64
CA LEU A 106 11.49 7.22 -7.65
C LEU A 106 11.22 7.75 -9.05
N ARG A 107 9.96 8.07 -9.34
CA ARG A 107 9.64 8.81 -10.57
C ARG A 107 10.05 10.27 -10.42
N SER A 108 10.56 10.86 -11.49
CA SER A 108 10.69 12.30 -11.59
C SER A 108 9.30 12.94 -11.56
N SER A 109 9.16 14.08 -10.88
CA SER A 109 7.91 14.85 -10.92
C SER A 109 7.65 15.35 -12.35
N SER A 110 6.42 15.20 -12.83
CA SER A 110 5.88 16.02 -13.93
C SER A 110 5.48 17.40 -13.39
N ASP A 111 5.18 18.35 -14.27
CA ASP A 111 4.60 19.66 -13.94
C ASP A 111 3.26 19.81 -14.69
N GLU A 112 2.31 18.88 -14.50
CA GLU A 112 0.98 18.99 -15.12
C GLU A 112 0.14 20.12 -14.44
N PRO A 113 -0.68 20.89 -15.18
CA PRO A 113 -1.37 22.07 -14.64
C PRO A 113 -2.28 21.81 -13.42
N GLY A 114 -2.89 20.63 -13.32
CA GLY A 114 -3.72 20.23 -12.18
C GLY A 114 -2.94 20.01 -10.87
N GLU A 115 -1.62 19.80 -10.98
CA GLU A 115 -0.70 19.64 -9.86
C GLU A 115 -0.51 20.94 -9.08
N ALA A 116 -0.57 22.08 -9.77
CA ALA A 116 -0.32 23.39 -9.16
C ALA A 116 -1.34 23.72 -8.07
N ALA A 117 -2.64 23.45 -8.31
CA ALA A 117 -3.70 23.85 -7.38
C ALA A 117 -3.62 23.15 -6.02
N CYS A 118 -3.27 21.85 -5.98
CA CYS A 118 -3.13 21.15 -4.71
C CYS A 118 -1.87 21.56 -3.95
N LEU A 119 -0.78 21.88 -4.68
CA LEU A 119 0.46 22.37 -4.06
C LEU A 119 0.27 23.78 -3.49
N GLU A 120 -0.39 24.68 -4.21
CA GLU A 120 -0.73 26.03 -3.70
C GLU A 120 -1.63 25.97 -2.46
N TRP A 121 -2.49 24.96 -2.37
CA TRP A 121 -3.29 24.75 -1.16
C TRP A 121 -2.41 24.27 0.01
N LEU A 122 -1.46 23.36 -0.24
CA LEU A 122 -0.49 22.88 0.75
C LEU A 122 0.43 24.01 1.24
N ASP A 123 0.85 24.92 0.38
CA ASP A 123 1.68 26.10 0.73
C ASP A 123 1.04 26.98 1.81
N ARG A 124 -0.30 26.95 1.91
CA ARG A 124 -1.07 27.74 2.89
C ARG A 124 -1.32 27.01 4.20
N GLN A 125 -0.87 25.76 4.32
CA GLN A 125 -1.06 24.96 5.52
C GLN A 125 0.17 25.03 6.43
N PRO A 126 0.01 24.93 7.76
CA PRO A 126 1.15 24.77 8.66
C PRO A 126 1.99 23.53 8.32
N SER A 127 3.29 23.59 8.58
CA SER A 127 4.19 22.43 8.46
C SER A 127 3.71 21.25 9.29
N GLY A 128 3.80 20.03 8.76
CA GLY A 128 3.42 18.80 9.45
C GLY A 128 1.97 18.76 9.93
N SER A 129 1.03 19.36 9.19
CA SER A 129 -0.37 19.46 9.62
C SER A 129 -1.39 18.75 8.72
N VAL A 130 -0.98 18.29 7.53
CA VAL A 130 -1.88 17.74 6.51
C VAL A 130 -1.74 16.22 6.41
N VAL A 131 -2.87 15.52 6.49
CA VAL A 131 -2.97 14.10 6.17
C VAL A 131 -3.21 13.95 4.66
N TYR A 132 -2.28 13.35 3.95
CA TYR A 132 -2.48 12.98 2.56
C TYR A 132 -3.17 11.63 2.46
N VAL A 133 -4.20 11.51 1.61
CA VAL A 133 -5.01 10.30 1.44
C VAL A 133 -5.05 9.93 -0.05
N SER A 134 -4.45 8.79 -0.39
CA SER A 134 -4.45 8.27 -1.76
C SER A 134 -4.25 6.76 -1.79
N PHE A 135 -5.07 6.08 -2.59
CA PHE A 135 -5.05 4.62 -2.76
C PHE A 135 -4.39 4.20 -4.07
N GLY A 136 -3.47 5.01 -4.57
CA GLY A 136 -2.73 4.75 -5.80
C GLY A 136 -3.55 4.99 -7.07
N SER A 137 -3.10 4.42 -8.18
CA SER A 137 -3.74 4.57 -9.48
C SER A 137 -4.98 3.71 -9.65
N ALA A 138 -4.98 2.51 -9.07
CA ALA A 138 -6.00 1.50 -9.28
C ALA A 138 -6.86 1.20 -8.05
N GLY A 139 -6.47 1.62 -6.84
CA GLY A 139 -7.23 1.30 -5.63
C GLY A 139 -8.61 1.95 -5.62
N MET A 140 -9.63 1.16 -5.31
CA MET A 140 -11.02 1.61 -5.21
C MET A 140 -11.60 1.24 -3.86
N LEU A 141 -12.31 2.18 -3.24
CA LEU A 141 -13.11 1.94 -2.03
C LEU A 141 -14.55 1.67 -2.43
N SER A 142 -15.28 0.89 -1.62
CA SER A 142 -16.73 0.79 -1.77
C SER A 142 -17.40 2.14 -1.46
N VAL A 143 -18.70 2.26 -1.78
CA VAL A 143 -19.48 3.45 -1.43
C VAL A 143 -19.52 3.63 0.09
N GLU A 144 -19.69 2.53 0.85
CA GLU A 144 -19.71 2.52 2.31
C GLU A 144 -18.35 2.95 2.87
N GLN A 145 -17.24 2.36 2.39
CA GLN A 145 -15.90 2.74 2.82
C GLN A 145 -15.58 4.21 2.51
N THR A 146 -16.01 4.72 1.35
CA THR A 146 -15.88 6.13 0.99
C THR A 146 -16.65 7.03 1.95
N ARG A 147 -17.88 6.66 2.33
CA ARG A 147 -18.68 7.41 3.32
C ARG A 147 -18.04 7.41 4.70
N GLU A 148 -17.56 6.27 5.16
CA GLU A 148 -16.90 6.14 6.46
C GLU A 148 -15.56 6.90 6.50
N LEU A 149 -14.77 6.87 5.42
CA LEU A 149 -13.55 7.67 5.31
C LEU A 149 -13.87 9.17 5.36
N ALA A 150 -14.89 9.62 4.63
CA ALA A 150 -15.33 11.01 4.68
C ALA A 150 -15.77 11.42 6.10
N ALA A 151 -16.58 10.60 6.78
CA ALA A 151 -16.99 10.83 8.15
C ALA A 151 -15.78 10.89 9.11
N GLY A 152 -14.84 9.94 8.98
CA GLY A 152 -13.62 9.89 9.77
C GLY A 152 -12.75 11.14 9.60
N LEU A 153 -12.53 11.59 8.35
CA LEU A 153 -11.80 12.82 8.05
C LEU A 153 -12.48 14.05 8.64
N GLU A 154 -13.81 14.17 8.49
CA GLU A 154 -14.59 15.29 9.02
C GLU A 154 -14.53 15.35 10.55
N MET A 155 -14.69 14.20 11.22
CA MET A 155 -14.67 14.06 12.67
C MET A 155 -13.28 14.25 13.27
N SER A 156 -12.22 13.89 12.53
CA SER A 156 -10.84 13.98 13.02
C SER A 156 -10.43 15.41 13.39
N GLY A 157 -11.02 16.42 12.75
CA GLY A 157 -10.62 17.81 12.92
C GLY A 157 -9.37 18.22 12.14
N HIS A 158 -8.64 17.25 11.57
CA HIS A 158 -7.35 17.48 10.92
C HIS A 158 -7.50 18.05 9.52
N ARG A 159 -6.40 18.63 9.03
CA ARG A 159 -6.31 19.03 7.63
C ARG A 159 -6.03 17.80 6.78
N PHE A 160 -6.63 17.74 5.60
CA PHE A 160 -6.42 16.63 4.70
C PHE A 160 -6.41 17.05 3.23
N LEU A 161 -5.62 16.31 2.45
CA LEU A 161 -5.66 16.31 1.00
C LEU A 161 -6.05 14.91 0.55
N TRP A 162 -7.23 14.75 -0.07
CA TRP A 162 -7.75 13.45 -0.47
C TRP A 162 -7.93 13.34 -1.98
N VAL A 163 -7.24 12.37 -2.59
CA VAL A 163 -7.47 11.96 -3.98
C VAL A 163 -8.69 11.04 -4.03
N VAL A 164 -9.81 11.59 -4.50
CA VAL A 164 -11.08 10.87 -4.61
C VAL A 164 -11.16 10.18 -5.98
N ARG A 165 -11.46 8.89 -5.94
CA ARG A 165 -11.76 8.07 -7.12
C ARG A 165 -13.22 7.65 -7.10
N MET A 166 -13.75 7.26 -8.26
CA MET A 166 -15.08 6.66 -8.33
C MET A 166 -15.13 5.45 -7.39
N PRO A 167 -16.15 5.36 -6.52
CA PRO A 167 -16.28 4.20 -5.68
C PRO A 167 -16.59 2.98 -6.54
N ASN A 168 -16.13 1.84 -6.06
CA ASN A 168 -16.39 0.58 -6.70
C ASN A 168 -17.88 0.20 -6.54
N LEU A 169 -18.55 0.01 -7.68
CA LEU A 169 -19.98 -0.37 -7.75
C LEU A 169 -20.20 -1.88 -7.92
N HIS A 170 -19.14 -2.67 -8.13
CA HIS A 170 -19.21 -4.09 -8.51
C HIS A 170 -18.42 -5.02 -7.57
N GLY A 171 -17.97 -4.54 -6.41
CA GLY A 171 -17.28 -5.36 -5.40
C GLY A 171 -15.77 -5.58 -5.61
N MET A 172 -15.15 -5.01 -6.64
CA MET A 172 -13.69 -5.07 -6.88
C MET A 172 -12.90 -3.96 -6.15
N SER A 173 -11.85 -4.31 -5.37
CA SER A 173 -11.01 -3.33 -4.66
C SER A 173 -10.00 -2.59 -5.56
N TYR A 174 -9.98 -2.88 -6.86
CA TYR A 174 -9.10 -2.24 -7.82
C TYR A 174 -9.67 -2.21 -9.24
N ASP A 175 -9.26 -1.22 -10.03
CA ASP A 175 -9.50 -1.14 -11.48
C ASP A 175 -8.26 -0.58 -12.20
N PHE A 176 -7.72 -1.35 -13.15
CA PHE A 176 -6.59 -0.94 -14.00
C PHE A 176 -7.03 -0.28 -15.31
N ALA A 177 -8.34 -0.27 -15.61
CA ALA A 177 -8.88 0.07 -16.92
C ALA A 177 -9.20 1.56 -17.11
N THR A 178 -9.07 2.41 -16.09
CA THR A 178 -9.70 3.73 -16.14
C THR A 178 -8.74 4.90 -15.88
N ASP A 179 -8.32 5.52 -16.98
CA ASP A 179 -8.21 6.99 -17.02
C ASP A 179 -9.65 7.52 -16.96
N HIS A 180 -10.19 7.70 -15.74
CA HIS A 180 -11.53 8.27 -15.53
C HIS A 180 -11.54 9.78 -15.89
N ARG A 181 -11.18 10.11 -17.13
CA ARG A 181 -11.69 11.31 -17.77
C ARG A 181 -13.19 11.11 -17.84
N SER A 182 -13.91 11.89 -17.06
CA SER A 182 -15.37 11.92 -17.05
C SER A 182 -15.87 11.81 -18.49
N ARG A 183 -16.68 10.80 -18.82
CA ARG A 183 -17.51 10.90 -20.03
C ARG A 183 -18.41 12.11 -19.81
N ASP A 184 -18.53 12.96 -20.83
CA ASP A 184 -19.44 14.10 -20.77
C ASP A 184 -20.83 13.62 -20.31
N GLY A 185 -21.28 14.10 -19.13
CA GLY A 185 -22.57 13.76 -18.53
C GLY A 185 -22.53 12.87 -17.28
N ASP A 186 -21.42 12.23 -16.93
CA ASP A 186 -21.29 11.52 -15.65
C ASP A 186 -20.94 12.48 -14.51
N GLU A 187 -21.63 12.32 -13.37
CA GLU A 187 -21.25 13.02 -12.13
C GLU A 187 -19.85 12.54 -11.70
N GLY A 188 -18.87 13.44 -11.61
CA GLY A 188 -17.49 13.10 -11.29
C GLY A 188 -17.29 12.53 -9.88
N PRO A 189 -16.11 12.00 -9.54
CA PRO A 189 -15.84 11.30 -8.27
C PRO A 189 -16.31 12.01 -6.99
N LEU A 190 -16.33 13.34 -6.99
CA LEU A 190 -16.74 14.14 -5.85
C LEU A 190 -18.25 14.05 -5.53
N SER A 191 -19.12 13.67 -6.49
CA SER A 191 -20.56 13.54 -6.25
C SER A 191 -20.91 12.37 -5.32
N TRP A 192 -19.98 11.42 -5.17
CA TRP A 192 -20.12 10.26 -4.28
C TRP A 192 -19.80 10.58 -2.81
N LEU A 193 -19.31 11.78 -2.54
CA LEU A 193 -19.08 12.23 -1.17
C LEU A 193 -20.41 12.50 -0.45
N PRO A 194 -20.48 12.33 0.88
CA PRO A 194 -21.69 12.66 1.64
C PRO A 194 -22.14 14.11 1.38
N GLY A 195 -23.45 14.31 1.23
CA GLY A 195 -24.01 15.63 0.96
C GLY A 195 -23.54 16.68 1.97
N GLY A 196 -23.05 17.81 1.48
CA GLY A 196 -22.52 18.91 2.31
C GLY A 196 -21.10 18.70 2.85
N PHE A 197 -20.43 17.58 2.55
CA PHE A 197 -19.09 17.28 3.07
C PHE A 197 -18.07 18.36 2.71
N LEU A 198 -18.02 18.75 1.44
CA LEU A 198 -17.07 19.75 0.94
C LEU A 198 -17.25 21.11 1.63
N GLU A 199 -18.50 21.51 1.89
CA GLU A 199 -18.85 22.72 2.61
C GLU A 199 -18.42 22.63 4.08
N ARG A 200 -18.72 21.52 4.76
CA ARG A 200 -18.37 21.30 6.17
C ARG A 200 -16.88 21.17 6.42
N THR A 201 -16.10 20.73 5.43
CA THR A 201 -14.64 20.63 5.53
C THR A 201 -13.90 21.80 4.89
N ARG A 202 -14.61 22.82 4.41
CA ARG A 202 -14.01 23.98 3.74
C ARG A 202 -12.96 24.64 4.63
N GLY A 203 -11.78 24.89 4.06
CA GLY A 203 -10.66 25.53 4.74
C GLY A 203 -9.72 24.59 5.49
N ARG A 204 -10.12 23.33 5.74
CA ARG A 204 -9.25 22.28 6.30
C ARG A 204 -9.06 21.07 5.40
N GLY A 205 -10.04 20.77 4.55
CA GLY A 205 -9.98 19.67 3.59
C GLY A 205 -9.89 20.17 2.16
N LEU A 206 -9.07 19.49 1.35
CA LEU A 206 -9.09 19.59 -0.10
C LEU A 206 -9.33 18.19 -0.68
N ALA A 207 -10.43 18.03 -1.43
CA ALA A 207 -10.71 16.82 -2.21
C ALA A 207 -10.41 17.11 -3.68
N VAL A 208 -9.59 16.26 -4.30
CA VAL A 208 -9.19 16.39 -5.71
C VAL A 208 -9.59 15.14 -6.48
N MET A 209 -9.93 15.31 -7.76
CA MET A 209 -10.33 14.19 -8.61
C MET A 209 -9.10 13.52 -9.22
N SER A 210 -9.08 12.19 -9.17
CA SER A 210 -8.24 11.28 -9.96
C SER A 210 -6.72 11.31 -9.73
N TRP A 211 -6.08 12.46 -9.54
CA TRP A 211 -4.61 12.51 -9.53
C TRP A 211 -4.01 13.73 -8.79
N THR A 212 -2.79 13.53 -8.27
CA THR A 212 -1.92 14.52 -7.61
C THR A 212 -0.46 14.25 -7.97
N PRO A 213 0.43 15.25 -7.87
CA PRO A 213 1.87 15.05 -7.98
C PRO A 213 2.38 14.38 -6.70
N GLN A 214 2.10 13.10 -6.52
CA GLN A 214 2.24 12.40 -5.23
C GLN A 214 3.64 12.57 -4.60
N VAL A 215 4.71 12.50 -5.40
CA VAL A 215 6.07 12.74 -4.93
C VAL A 215 6.20 14.14 -4.31
N ARG A 216 5.71 15.18 -4.99
CA ARG A 216 5.76 16.57 -4.50
C ARG A 216 4.86 16.78 -3.28
N VAL A 217 3.69 16.14 -3.23
CA VAL A 217 2.80 16.18 -2.07
C VAL A 217 3.50 15.55 -0.86
N LEU A 218 4.11 14.37 -1.01
CA LEU A 218 4.80 13.69 0.08
C LEU A 218 6.04 14.45 0.54
N SER A 219 6.79 15.07 -0.37
CA SER A 219 7.94 15.92 -0.02
C SER A 219 7.57 17.32 0.46
N HIS A 220 6.28 17.70 0.47
CA HIS A 220 5.86 19.03 0.88
C HIS A 220 5.91 19.17 2.42
N PRO A 221 6.48 20.26 2.98
CA PRO A 221 6.64 20.43 4.43
C PRO A 221 5.34 20.38 5.25
N ALA A 222 4.20 20.71 4.63
CA ALA A 222 2.89 20.62 5.27
C ALA A 222 2.39 19.18 5.48
N THR A 223 2.90 18.20 4.74
CA THR A 223 2.45 16.81 4.80
C THR A 223 2.99 16.13 6.06
N ALA A 224 2.06 15.60 6.86
CA ALA A 224 2.35 15.01 8.17
C ALA A 224 2.31 13.48 8.14
N ALA A 225 1.38 12.92 7.37
CA ALA A 225 1.13 11.49 7.30
C ALA A 225 0.47 11.12 5.97
N PHE A 226 0.59 9.86 5.59
CA PHE A 226 0.04 9.32 4.35
C PHE A 226 -0.87 8.11 4.60
N VAL A 227 -2.18 8.28 4.42
CA VAL A 227 -3.11 7.14 4.31
C VAL A 227 -2.92 6.50 2.94
N SER A 228 -2.37 5.29 2.93
CA SER A 228 -1.87 4.64 1.72
C SER A 228 -2.34 3.20 1.62
N HIS A 229 -2.63 2.78 0.40
CA HIS A 229 -2.79 1.38 0.04
C HIS A 229 -1.52 0.52 0.17
N CYS A 230 -0.36 1.08 0.52
CA CYS A 230 0.91 0.36 0.68
C CYS A 230 1.43 -0.34 -0.59
N GLY A 231 1.02 0.13 -1.78
CA GLY A 231 1.68 -0.26 -3.03
C GLY A 231 3.16 0.16 -3.00
N TRP A 232 4.06 -0.71 -3.48
CA TRP A 232 5.49 -0.55 -3.22
C TRP A 232 6.11 0.75 -3.75
N ASN A 233 5.63 1.28 -4.87
CA ASN A 233 6.06 2.59 -5.38
C ASN A 233 5.69 3.72 -4.40
N SER A 234 4.45 3.75 -3.93
CA SER A 234 3.98 4.76 -2.96
C SER A 234 4.68 4.63 -1.61
N THR A 235 5.02 3.40 -1.21
CA THR A 235 5.87 3.13 -0.06
C THR A 235 7.25 3.77 -0.23
N MET A 236 7.92 3.56 -1.37
CA MET A 236 9.24 4.15 -1.64
C MET A 236 9.21 5.68 -1.64
N GLU A 237 8.16 6.29 -2.20
CA GLU A 237 7.97 7.75 -2.19
C GLU A 237 7.78 8.29 -0.76
N SER A 238 7.00 7.59 0.08
CA SER A 238 6.76 7.97 1.49
C SER A 238 8.02 7.85 2.33
N VAL A 239 8.73 6.72 2.22
CA VAL A 239 10.00 6.46 2.93
C VAL A 239 11.05 7.50 2.53
N SER A 240 11.18 7.79 1.23
CA SER A 240 12.16 8.79 0.76
C SER A 240 11.84 10.21 1.22
N SER A 241 10.57 10.50 1.51
CA SER A 241 10.13 11.80 2.02
C SER A 241 10.07 11.86 3.56
N GLY A 242 10.34 10.75 4.26
CA GLY A 242 10.24 10.67 5.72
C GLY A 242 8.81 10.80 6.26
N VAL A 243 7.79 10.50 5.44
CA VAL A 243 6.38 10.62 5.83
C VAL A 243 5.87 9.27 6.37
N PRO A 244 5.38 9.19 7.62
CA PRO A 244 4.80 7.97 8.16
C PRO A 244 3.45 7.65 7.52
N MET A 245 3.10 6.36 7.49
CA MET A 245 1.90 5.88 6.82
C MET A 245 0.81 5.37 7.76
N ILE A 246 -0.44 5.55 7.34
CA ILE A 246 -1.58 4.78 7.83
C ILE A 246 -1.87 3.74 6.76
N ALA A 247 -1.55 2.48 7.05
CA ALA A 247 -1.60 1.38 6.12
C ALA A 247 -3.04 0.86 5.93
N TRP A 248 -3.53 0.96 4.70
CA TRP A 248 -4.84 0.47 4.29
C TRP A 248 -4.74 -0.34 2.99
N PRO A 249 -4.17 -1.56 3.04
CA PRO A 249 -3.97 -2.39 1.85
C PRO A 249 -5.28 -2.82 1.21
N LEU A 250 -5.31 -2.88 -0.13
CA LEU A 250 -6.51 -3.17 -0.93
C LEU A 250 -6.37 -4.40 -1.84
N TYR A 251 -5.22 -4.57 -2.50
CA TYR A 251 -5.00 -5.61 -3.51
C TYR A 251 -3.53 -6.02 -3.65
N ALA A 252 -3.25 -6.99 -4.52
CA ALA A 252 -1.90 -7.51 -4.78
C ALA A 252 -1.16 -7.87 -3.48
N GLU A 253 0.13 -7.51 -3.36
CA GLU A 253 0.99 -7.78 -2.21
C GLU A 253 0.93 -6.71 -1.12
N GLN A 254 -0.06 -5.81 -1.17
CA GLN A 254 -0.14 -4.66 -0.26
C GLN A 254 -0.31 -5.05 1.20
N LYS A 255 -1.02 -6.15 1.51
CA LYS A 255 -1.16 -6.64 2.89
C LYS A 255 0.20 -7.04 3.47
N MET A 256 1.01 -7.73 2.67
CA MET A 256 2.40 -8.07 3.02
C MET A 256 3.22 -6.81 3.23
N ASN A 257 3.16 -5.85 2.30
CA ASN A 257 3.86 -4.57 2.41
C ASN A 257 3.47 -3.84 3.71
N ALA A 258 2.18 -3.75 4.01
CA ALA A 258 1.66 -3.15 5.25
C ALA A 258 2.23 -3.84 6.50
N THR A 259 2.27 -5.18 6.52
CA THR A 259 2.84 -5.94 7.64
C THR A 259 4.32 -5.69 7.83
N ILE A 260 5.11 -5.62 6.76
CA ILE A 260 6.55 -5.30 6.82
C ILE A 260 6.74 -3.86 7.35
N LEU A 261 5.99 -2.92 6.81
CA LEU A 261 6.09 -1.51 7.20
C LEU A 261 5.72 -1.27 8.66
N THR A 262 4.75 -2.02 9.19
CA THR A 262 4.34 -1.91 10.59
C THR A 262 5.25 -2.69 11.54
N LYS A 263 5.63 -3.93 11.22
CA LYS A 263 6.34 -4.80 12.16
C LYS A 263 7.85 -4.73 12.07
N ALA A 264 8.40 -4.54 10.87
CA ALA A 264 9.85 -4.58 10.64
C ALA A 264 10.46 -3.19 10.46
N VAL A 265 9.80 -2.31 9.71
CA VAL A 265 10.34 -0.97 9.40
C VAL A 265 9.92 0.08 10.45
N GLY A 266 8.75 -0.07 11.06
CA GLY A 266 8.22 0.90 12.03
C GLY A 266 7.71 2.21 11.40
N MET A 267 7.41 2.20 10.09
CA MET A 267 6.98 3.37 9.30
C MET A 267 5.48 3.43 9.05
N ALA A 268 4.71 2.44 9.50
CA ALA A 268 3.27 2.42 9.29
C ALA A 268 2.47 1.95 10.50
N LEU A 269 1.30 2.55 10.68
CA LEU A 269 0.27 2.08 11.58
C LEU A 269 -0.83 1.40 10.77
N ARG A 270 -1.23 0.19 11.17
CA ARG A 270 -2.31 -0.56 10.52
C ARG A 270 -3.53 -0.58 11.44
N PRO A 271 -4.68 -0.02 11.03
CA PRO A 271 -5.92 -0.15 11.80
C PRO A 271 -6.28 -1.64 12.00
N ALA A 272 -6.75 -1.99 13.20
CA ALA A 272 -7.24 -3.35 13.45
C ALA A 272 -8.51 -3.59 12.63
N ALA A 273 -8.58 -4.72 11.91
CA ALA A 273 -9.82 -5.15 11.28
C ALA A 273 -10.81 -5.59 12.38
N ALA A 274 -11.99 -4.96 12.45
CA ALA A 274 -13.04 -5.42 13.36
C ALA A 274 -13.49 -6.83 12.95
N THR A 275 -13.61 -7.74 13.91
CA THR A 275 -14.22 -9.04 13.69
C THR A 275 -15.69 -8.85 13.31
N ALA A 276 -16.08 -9.41 12.18
CA ALA A 276 -17.43 -9.34 11.63
C ALA A 276 -18.45 -10.04 12.55
N ALA A 277 -18.91 -9.34 13.58
CA ALA A 277 -20.11 -9.70 14.31
C ALA A 277 -21.25 -8.81 13.79
N ARG A 278 -22.05 -9.39 12.88
CA ARG A 278 -23.29 -8.86 12.25
C ARG A 278 -23.10 -8.15 10.91
N GLY A 279 -23.05 -8.94 9.83
CA GLY A 279 -23.77 -8.66 8.57
C GLY A 279 -23.51 -7.35 7.81
N GLY A 280 -22.42 -6.65 8.09
CA GLY A 280 -21.93 -5.52 7.31
C GLY A 280 -20.42 -5.66 7.15
N ASP A 281 -19.94 -5.54 5.92
CA ASP A 281 -18.53 -5.63 5.59
C ASP A 281 -17.73 -4.59 6.37
N GLY A 282 -16.96 -5.06 7.37
CA GLY A 282 -15.84 -4.33 7.98
C GLY A 282 -16.15 -2.92 8.49
N VAL A 283 -17.26 -2.75 9.22
CA VAL A 283 -17.66 -1.45 9.80
C VAL A 283 -17.02 -1.27 11.18
N ASP A 284 -15.82 -0.70 11.17
CA ASP A 284 -15.34 0.31 12.12
C ASP A 284 -13.95 0.71 11.63
N ILE A 285 -13.87 1.84 10.92
CA ILE A 285 -12.62 2.60 10.80
C ILE A 285 -12.34 3.09 12.22
N VAL A 286 -11.79 2.17 13.04
CA VAL A 286 -11.49 2.36 14.45
C VAL A 286 -10.74 3.67 14.53
N ARG A 287 -11.43 4.70 15.02
CA ARG A 287 -10.95 6.01 15.44
C ARG A 287 -9.59 6.34 14.81
N MET A 288 -9.55 7.34 13.94
CA MET A 288 -8.36 8.17 13.70
C MET A 288 -7.88 8.89 14.99
N LYS A 289 -7.87 8.18 16.13
CA LYS A 289 -7.39 8.55 17.46
C LYS A 289 -5.91 8.87 17.45
N LEU A 290 -5.18 8.32 16.49
CA LEU A 290 -3.77 8.63 16.26
C LEU A 290 -3.54 10.06 15.77
N ILE A 291 -4.55 10.67 15.15
CA ILE A 291 -4.48 12.09 14.77
C ILE A 291 -5.12 12.94 15.88
N ALA A 292 -6.19 12.47 16.53
CA ALA A 292 -6.92 13.21 17.56
C ALA A 292 -6.23 13.32 18.94
N ASP A 293 -5.39 12.37 19.37
CA ASP A 293 -4.84 12.36 20.74
C ASP A 293 -3.60 13.27 20.92
N GLY A 294 -3.24 14.11 19.94
CA GLY A 294 -2.18 15.11 20.08
C GLY A 294 -0.80 14.52 20.38
N ALA A 295 -0.60 13.22 20.14
CA ALA A 295 0.72 12.63 20.15
C ALA A 295 1.53 13.35 19.07
N PRO A 296 2.70 13.94 19.42
CA PRO A 296 3.53 14.56 18.43
C PRO A 296 3.83 13.52 17.35
N ILE A 297 3.54 13.87 16.10
CA ILE A 297 4.11 13.19 14.94
C ILE A 297 5.58 13.62 14.90
N ALA A 298 6.34 13.19 15.91
CA ALA A 298 7.77 13.37 16.03
C ALA A 298 8.33 11.98 16.31
N MET A 299 9.10 11.47 15.35
CA MET A 299 10.06 10.41 15.60
C MET A 299 11.17 10.93 16.50
#